data_AF-A0A6A5K5W7-F1
#
_entry.id   AF-A0A6A5K5W7-F1
#
_cell.length_a   1.000
_cell.length_b   1.000
_cell.length_c   1.000
_cell.angle_alpha   90.00
_cell.angle_beta   90.00
_cell.angle_gamma   90.00
#
_symmetry.space_group_name_H-M   'P 1'
#
loop_
_entity.id
_entity.type
_entity.pdbx_description
1 polymer ?
#
loop_
_entity_poly.entity_id
_entity_poly.type
_entity_poly.pdbx_seq_one_letter_code
_entity_poly.pdbx_strand_id
1 'polypeptide(L)'
;MATLAGLDTENSQLLAKCIEALKEEYSIKLQLEALPIKINKLRRRGRILDTKRRDNQTETSDLFLAYAKKGCLEFCRKVHQTFPREIRDVIYSYITGCQYVAIRSELKAWNHYNYFSSSHEAQLQHASESVDEDHWWNKDFVGAEMRREIGENYYRISCFEFGDEFENIPRFRVTDQWKLGFLPVDFVQKVEVSVTCDGSSFKRMDEAREQELPTDWGWDGYERGIILSTTTLMAHLELLFGFRPGTAISIKLKLDPYQEMSAFERQEFACENLVPLIFPTLQRLKNNGFKVRFILHASNSIPGTYHPNERNFTSAWCPRSVDELANDFFEYVEEQKKQDQRIALWEQEDELFGYE
;
A
#
# COMPACT_ATOMS: atom_id res chain seq x y z
N MET A 1 94.79 -45.74 13.48
CA MET A 1 94.36 -45.13 14.77
C MET A 1 93.93 -43.66 14.66
N ALA A 2 93.84 -43.05 13.47
CA ALA A 2 93.43 -41.63 13.34
C ALA A 2 91.91 -41.39 13.33
N THR A 3 91.08 -42.44 13.22
CA THR A 3 89.63 -42.35 13.00
C THR A 3 88.78 -42.27 14.27
N LEU A 4 89.25 -42.80 15.41
CA LEU A 4 88.45 -42.84 16.65
C LEU A 4 88.36 -41.47 17.36
N ALA A 5 89.41 -40.65 17.31
CA ALA A 5 89.42 -39.33 17.94
C ALA A 5 88.53 -38.28 17.23
N GLY A 6 88.22 -38.48 15.94
CA GLY A 6 87.29 -37.62 15.20
C GLY A 6 85.82 -37.89 15.52
N LEU A 7 85.47 -39.16 15.79
CA LEU A 7 84.11 -39.58 16.12
C LEU A 7 83.61 -38.97 17.43
N ASP A 8 84.45 -38.85 18.46
CA ASP A 8 84.07 -38.21 19.73
C ASP A 8 83.84 -36.70 19.57
N THR A 9 84.63 -36.00 18.75
CA THR A 9 84.40 -34.57 18.47
C THR A 9 83.13 -34.35 17.67
N GLU A 10 82.83 -35.19 16.69
CA GLU A 10 81.61 -35.10 15.88
C GLU A 10 80.35 -35.41 16.71
N ASN A 11 80.37 -36.47 17.52
CA ASN A 11 79.27 -36.82 18.43
C ASN A 11 79.02 -35.72 19.49
N SER A 12 80.07 -35.10 20.02
CA SER A 12 79.96 -33.98 20.96
C SER A 12 79.33 -32.74 20.31
N GLN A 13 79.71 -32.41 19.07
CA GLN A 13 79.08 -31.32 18.31
C GLN A 13 77.61 -31.61 17.96
N LEU A 14 77.27 -32.86 17.64
CA LEU A 14 75.87 -33.27 17.40
C LEU A 14 75.04 -33.17 18.68
N LEU A 15 75.55 -33.65 19.82
CA LEU A 15 74.87 -33.52 21.12
C LEU A 15 74.62 -32.06 21.50
N ALA A 16 75.60 -31.17 21.29
CA ALA A 16 75.45 -29.74 21.54
C ALA A 16 74.34 -29.13 20.65
N LYS A 17 74.30 -29.48 19.36
CA LYS A 17 73.22 -29.05 18.44
C LYS A 17 71.85 -29.56 18.89
N CYS A 18 71.74 -30.83 19.32
CA CYS A 18 70.49 -31.39 19.85
C CYS A 18 70.02 -30.66 21.12
N ILE A 19 70.93 -30.28 22.02
CA ILE A 19 70.59 -29.53 23.24
C ILE A 19 70.09 -28.12 22.90
N GLU A 20 70.72 -27.39 21.97
CA GLU A 20 70.22 -26.08 21.54
C GLU A 20 68.87 -26.19 20.80
N ALA A 21 68.70 -27.19 19.93
CA ALA A 21 67.42 -27.44 19.26
C ALA A 21 66.28 -27.74 20.26
N LEU A 22 66.54 -28.52 21.32
CA LEU A 22 65.56 -28.79 22.37
C LEU A 22 65.24 -27.54 23.22
N LYS A 23 66.22 -26.67 23.47
CA LYS A 23 65.99 -25.36 24.13
C LYS A 23 65.12 -24.45 23.25
N GLU A 24 65.39 -24.41 21.95
CA GLU A 24 64.62 -23.62 20.99
C GLU A 24 63.18 -24.16 20.86
N GLU A 25 63.00 -25.48 20.72
CA GLU A 25 61.69 -26.13 20.72
C GLU A 25 60.90 -25.82 22.00
N TYR A 26 61.54 -25.94 23.17
CA TYR A 26 60.90 -25.63 24.46
C TYR A 26 60.52 -24.15 24.58
N SER A 27 61.37 -23.25 24.11
CA SER A 27 61.09 -21.81 24.04
C SER A 27 59.90 -21.49 23.12
N ILE A 28 59.88 -22.09 21.92
CA ILE A 28 58.77 -21.98 20.95
C ILE A 28 57.48 -22.54 21.57
N LYS A 29 57.53 -23.68 22.25
CA LYS A 29 56.38 -24.29 22.92
C LYS A 29 55.78 -23.37 23.99
N LEU A 30 56.61 -22.77 24.84
CA LEU A 30 56.15 -21.78 25.83
C LEU A 30 55.51 -20.54 25.17
N GLN A 31 56.06 -20.07 24.05
CA GLN A 31 55.45 -18.97 23.28
C GLN A 31 54.11 -19.38 22.67
N LEU A 32 54.01 -20.58 22.10
CA LEU A 32 52.76 -21.14 21.56
C LEU A 32 51.68 -21.30 22.64
N GLU A 33 52.03 -21.72 23.86
CA GLU A 33 51.10 -21.83 25.00
C GLU A 33 50.64 -20.45 25.52
N ALA A 34 51.50 -19.43 25.43
CA ALA A 34 51.15 -18.05 25.81
C ALA A 34 50.23 -17.33 24.80
N LEU A 35 50.27 -17.69 23.50
CA LEU A 35 49.48 -17.06 22.46
C LEU A 35 47.94 -17.18 22.67
N PRO A 36 47.35 -18.35 22.99
CA PRO A 36 45.93 -18.49 23.32
C PRO A 36 45.48 -17.56 24.45
N ILE A 37 46.30 -17.37 25.49
CA ILE A 37 45.99 -16.45 26.61
C ILE A 37 45.91 -15.01 26.10
N LYS A 38 46.88 -14.59 25.27
CA LYS A 38 46.90 -13.26 24.64
C LYS A 38 45.69 -13.06 23.70
N ILE A 39 45.37 -14.05 22.87
CA ILE A 39 44.20 -14.04 21.96
C ILE A 39 42.90 -13.92 22.77
N ASN A 40 42.73 -14.70 23.83
CA ASN A 40 41.53 -14.66 24.67
C ASN A 40 41.39 -13.32 25.42
N LYS A 41 42.50 -12.75 25.90
CA LYS A 41 42.52 -11.40 26.49
C LYS A 41 42.10 -10.32 25.49
N LEU A 42 42.59 -10.40 24.25
CA LEU A 42 42.20 -9.50 23.16
C LEU A 42 40.73 -9.67 22.76
N ARG A 43 40.23 -10.91 22.61
CA ARG A 43 38.81 -11.21 22.34
C ARG A 43 37.88 -10.70 23.44
N ARG A 44 38.27 -10.80 24.72
CA ARG A 44 37.51 -10.22 25.84
C ARG A 44 37.48 -8.68 25.75
N ARG A 45 38.62 -8.04 25.46
CA ARG A 45 38.70 -6.58 25.26
C ARG A 45 37.85 -6.13 24.07
N GLY A 46 37.88 -6.87 22.96
CA GLY A 46 37.06 -6.61 21.77
C GLY A 46 35.56 -6.61 22.09
N ARG A 47 35.07 -7.63 22.81
CA ARG A 47 33.66 -7.68 23.24
C ARG A 47 33.28 -6.51 24.15
N ILE A 48 34.13 -6.13 25.10
CA ILE A 48 33.87 -4.96 25.99
C ILE A 48 33.80 -3.66 25.18
N LEU A 49 34.69 -3.48 24.20
CA LEU A 49 34.68 -2.30 23.33
C LEU A 49 33.47 -2.27 22.39
N ASP A 50 33.03 -3.43 21.88
CA ASP A 50 31.84 -3.53 21.03
C ASP A 50 30.55 -3.23 21.82
N THR A 51 30.41 -3.77 23.04
CA THR A 51 29.32 -3.38 23.96
C THR A 51 29.33 -1.87 24.19
N LYS A 52 30.47 -1.31 24.61
CA LYS A 52 30.59 0.15 24.82
C LYS A 52 30.30 0.96 23.56
N ARG A 53 30.64 0.46 22.36
CA ARG A 53 30.30 1.12 21.09
C ARG A 53 28.79 1.18 20.88
N ARG A 54 28.07 0.08 21.15
CA ARG A 54 26.61 0.03 21.06
C ARG A 54 25.96 0.95 22.09
N ASP A 55 26.42 0.91 23.34
CA ASP A 55 25.91 1.76 24.42
C ASP A 55 26.06 3.25 24.06
N ASN A 56 27.27 3.65 23.65
CA ASN A 56 27.55 5.01 23.18
C ASN A 56 26.74 5.39 21.92
N GLN A 57 26.47 4.43 21.02
CA GLN A 57 25.68 4.67 19.81
C GLN A 57 24.20 4.92 20.15
N THR A 58 23.63 4.14 21.07
CA THR A 58 22.28 4.36 21.61
C THR A 58 22.19 5.72 22.31
N GLU A 59 23.10 6.03 23.24
CA GLU A 59 23.15 7.32 23.93
C GLU A 59 23.24 8.51 22.95
N THR A 60 24.09 8.39 21.93
CA THR A 60 24.23 9.42 20.88
C THR A 60 22.95 9.57 20.07
N SER A 61 22.29 8.45 19.71
CA SER A 61 21.02 8.44 19.00
C SER A 61 19.90 9.09 19.81
N ASP A 62 19.80 8.78 21.11
CA ASP A 62 18.80 9.36 22.02
C ASP A 62 18.99 10.87 22.18
N LEU A 63 20.24 11.34 22.26
CA LEU A 63 20.56 12.77 22.31
C LEU A 63 20.17 13.50 21.01
N PHE A 64 20.45 12.91 19.83
CA PHE A 64 20.01 13.46 18.55
C PHE A 64 18.48 13.46 18.43
N LEU A 65 17.82 12.39 18.87
CA LEU A 65 16.35 12.27 18.87
C LEU A 65 15.70 13.33 19.76
N ALA A 66 16.24 13.57 20.96
CA ALA A 66 15.77 14.61 21.87
C ALA A 66 15.97 16.02 21.30
N TYR A 67 17.11 16.27 20.65
CA TYR A 67 17.37 17.54 19.93
C TYR A 67 16.38 17.75 18.77
N ALA A 68 16.17 16.72 17.94
CA ALA A 68 15.24 16.75 16.81
C ALA A 68 13.80 17.01 17.26
N LYS A 69 13.30 16.25 18.25
CA LYS A 69 11.98 16.47 18.86
C LYS A 69 11.77 17.92 19.28
N LYS A 70 12.73 18.49 20.02
CA LYS A 70 12.66 19.89 20.48
C LYS A 70 12.64 20.90 19.32
N GLY A 71 13.50 20.71 18.32
CA GLY A 71 13.57 21.60 17.15
C GLY A 71 12.30 21.54 16.29
N CYS A 72 11.83 20.34 15.97
CA CYS A 72 10.57 20.13 15.26
C CYS A 72 9.39 20.74 16.02
N LEU A 73 9.30 20.56 17.34
CA LEU A 73 8.17 21.05 18.12
C LEU A 73 8.14 22.58 18.18
N GLU A 74 9.30 23.23 18.29
CA GLU A 74 9.38 24.69 18.23
C GLU A 74 8.98 25.24 16.85
N PHE A 75 9.42 24.57 15.76
CA PHE A 75 9.03 24.93 14.41
C PHE A 75 7.52 24.74 14.17
N CYS A 76 6.97 23.58 14.52
CA CYS A 76 5.55 23.25 14.40
C CYS A 76 4.67 24.24 15.18
N ARG A 77 5.08 24.60 16.40
CA ARG A 77 4.40 25.65 17.18
C ARG A 77 4.44 27.02 16.49
N LYS A 78 5.56 27.40 15.87
CA LYS A 78 5.65 28.65 15.09
C LYS A 78 4.73 28.62 13.86
N VAL A 79 4.72 27.53 13.11
CA VAL A 79 3.80 27.32 11.96
C VAL A 79 2.35 27.47 12.41
N HIS A 80 1.97 26.79 13.49
CA HIS A 80 0.61 26.80 14.04
C HIS A 80 0.17 28.20 14.51
N GLN A 81 1.06 28.95 15.17
CA GLN A 81 0.80 30.30 15.67
C GLN A 81 0.85 31.40 14.58
N THR A 82 1.55 31.18 13.48
CA THR A 82 1.78 32.20 12.44
C THR A 82 0.79 32.11 11.29
N PHE A 83 0.43 30.90 10.86
CA PHE A 83 -0.42 30.68 9.70
C PHE A 83 -1.87 30.37 10.10
N PRO A 84 -2.88 30.92 9.41
CA PRO A 84 -4.28 30.55 9.62
C PRO A 84 -4.56 29.11 9.12
N ARG A 85 -5.65 28.49 9.58
CA ARG A 85 -5.96 27.06 9.37
C ARG A 85 -5.92 26.65 7.91
N GLU A 86 -6.37 27.52 7.01
CA GLU A 86 -6.43 27.29 5.56
C GLU A 86 -5.04 27.10 4.95
N ILE A 87 -4.06 27.93 5.36
CA ILE A 87 -2.66 27.81 4.92
C ILE A 87 -2.01 26.57 5.54
N ARG A 88 -2.39 26.23 6.78
CA ARG A 88 -1.92 24.99 7.42
C ARG A 88 -2.46 23.75 6.71
N ASP A 89 -3.72 23.73 6.29
CA ASP A 89 -4.31 22.63 5.50
C ASP A 89 -3.60 22.43 4.16
N VAL A 90 -3.17 23.51 3.50
CA VAL A 90 -2.29 23.43 2.32
C VAL A 90 -0.96 22.76 2.68
N ILE A 91 -0.27 23.20 3.74
CA ILE A 91 0.98 22.57 4.20
C ILE A 91 0.76 21.08 4.53
N TYR A 92 -0.32 20.74 5.24
CA TYR A 92 -0.66 19.37 5.59
C TYR A 92 -0.93 18.52 4.35
N SER A 93 -1.53 19.07 3.29
CA SER A 93 -1.74 18.33 2.04
C SER A 93 -0.44 17.92 1.33
N TYR A 94 0.63 18.72 1.47
CA TYR A 94 1.97 18.35 0.99
C TYR A 94 2.66 17.32 1.89
N ILE A 95 2.47 17.38 3.21
CA ILE A 95 3.03 16.41 4.16
C ILE A 95 2.36 15.05 3.99
N THR A 96 1.03 15.01 4.03
CA THR A 96 0.26 13.75 4.02
C THR A 96 0.04 13.18 2.63
N GLY A 97 0.64 13.75 1.57
CA GLY A 97 0.81 13.28 0.17
C GLY A 97 -0.33 12.56 -0.58
N CYS A 98 -1.47 12.30 0.05
CA CYS A 98 -2.34 11.18 -0.30
C CYS A 98 -3.61 11.69 -0.95
N GLN A 99 -3.79 11.33 -2.21
CA GLN A 99 -5.03 11.57 -2.92
C GLN A 99 -5.92 10.31 -2.91
N TYR A 100 -5.35 9.13 -2.63
CA TYR A 100 -6.00 7.84 -2.83
C TYR A 100 -5.45 6.79 -1.83
N VAL A 101 -6.34 6.20 -1.05
CA VAL A 101 -6.06 5.21 0.01
C VAL A 101 -6.90 3.97 -0.24
N ALA A 102 -6.27 2.82 -0.47
CA ALA A 102 -6.99 1.57 -0.66
C ALA A 102 -7.22 0.85 0.67
N ILE A 103 -8.50 0.59 1.00
CA ILE A 103 -8.92 -0.17 2.18
C ILE A 103 -9.13 -1.63 1.74
N ARG A 104 -8.21 -2.51 2.15
CA ARG A 104 -8.20 -3.95 1.81
C ARG A 104 -8.18 -4.81 3.08
N SER A 105 -8.72 -6.02 2.99
CA SER A 105 -8.68 -7.02 4.07
C SER A 105 -7.32 -7.73 4.18
N GLU A 106 -6.98 -8.16 5.39
CA GLU A 106 -5.69 -8.82 5.74
C GLU A 106 -5.44 -10.12 4.96
N LEU A 107 -6.50 -10.81 4.56
CA LEU A 107 -6.42 -12.18 4.03
C LEU A 107 -5.99 -12.25 2.55
N LYS A 108 -6.18 -11.17 1.77
CA LYS A 108 -5.99 -11.19 0.31
C LYS A 108 -4.75 -10.46 -0.18
N ALA A 109 -4.07 -9.73 0.69
CA ALA A 109 -2.91 -8.94 0.33
C ALA A 109 -1.64 -9.79 0.45
N TRP A 110 -1.14 -10.28 -0.69
CA TRP A 110 0.20 -10.90 -0.80
C TRP A 110 1.33 -9.98 -0.29
N ASN A 111 1.05 -8.68 -0.19
CA ASN A 111 1.85 -7.69 0.51
C ASN A 111 1.14 -7.32 1.83
N HIS A 112 1.79 -7.45 2.99
CA HIS A 112 1.19 -7.41 4.34
C HIS A 112 0.59 -6.04 4.82
N TYR A 113 0.23 -5.14 3.91
CA TYR A 113 -0.24 -3.79 4.22
C TYR A 113 -1.76 -3.75 4.42
N ASN A 114 -2.20 -3.77 5.69
CA ASN A 114 -3.59 -3.51 6.07
C ASN A 114 -3.72 -2.07 6.61
N TYR A 115 -4.73 -1.33 6.12
CA TYR A 115 -5.14 -0.04 6.67
C TYR A 115 -5.30 -0.06 8.20
N PHE A 116 -5.89 -1.12 8.75
CA PHE A 116 -6.22 -1.23 10.17
C PHE A 116 -5.07 -1.72 11.07
N SER A 117 -3.90 -2.05 10.53
CA SER A 117 -2.73 -2.33 11.36
C SER A 117 -1.89 -1.06 11.50
N SER A 118 -1.76 -0.56 12.74
CA SER A 118 -1.31 0.79 13.10
C SER A 118 0.10 1.19 12.68
N SER A 119 0.83 0.27 12.05
CA SER A 119 2.15 0.50 11.45
C SER A 119 2.09 0.96 9.99
N HIS A 120 1.16 0.44 9.17
CA HIS A 120 1.43 0.36 7.73
C HIS A 120 0.98 1.57 6.89
N GLU A 121 0.12 2.45 7.39
CA GLU A 121 -0.29 3.66 6.64
C GLU A 121 0.86 4.67 6.44
N ALA A 122 1.79 4.77 7.41
CA ALA A 122 3.02 5.56 7.25
C ALA A 122 3.90 5.05 6.10
N GLN A 123 3.80 3.76 5.76
CA GLN A 123 4.60 3.13 4.71
C GLN A 123 3.96 3.22 3.31
N LEU A 124 2.67 3.54 3.22
CA LEU A 124 1.98 3.80 1.95
C LEU A 124 2.40 5.13 1.30
N GLN A 125 3.25 5.91 1.98
CA GLN A 125 3.83 7.15 1.47
C GLN A 125 5.34 7.10 1.64
N HIS A 126 6.07 6.94 0.54
CA HIS A 126 7.52 6.79 0.59
C HIS A 126 8.22 8.01 1.17
N ALA A 127 8.75 7.85 2.38
CA ALA A 127 9.96 8.53 2.85
C ALA A 127 11.01 7.56 3.44
N SER A 128 10.62 6.50 4.18
CA SER A 128 11.53 5.83 5.14
C SER A 128 11.61 4.29 5.11
N GLU A 129 10.61 3.57 4.59
CA GLU A 129 10.28 2.17 4.95
C GLU A 129 9.93 1.93 6.44
N SER A 130 10.51 2.63 7.42
CA SER A 130 10.17 2.46 8.85
C SER A 130 9.10 3.46 9.35
N VAL A 131 8.12 2.93 10.08
CA VAL A 131 6.98 3.67 10.66
C VAL A 131 7.43 4.73 11.67
N ASP A 132 8.54 4.46 12.36
CA ASP A 132 9.08 5.32 13.40
C ASP A 132 9.73 6.61 12.86
N GLU A 133 10.00 6.68 11.55
CA GLU A 133 10.60 7.85 10.87
C GLU A 133 9.56 8.90 10.42
N ASP A 134 8.27 8.56 10.41
CA ASP A 134 7.15 9.46 10.08
C ASP A 134 6.87 10.43 11.24
N HIS A 135 7.85 11.29 11.54
CA HIS A 135 7.86 12.18 12.69
C HIS A 135 6.64 13.11 12.77
N TRP A 136 5.93 13.38 11.66
CA TRP A 136 4.70 14.16 11.65
C TRP A 136 3.50 13.50 12.32
N TRP A 137 3.46 12.16 12.40
CA TRP A 137 2.46 11.44 13.20
C TRP A 137 2.83 11.34 14.68
N ASN A 138 4.06 11.69 15.06
CA ASN A 138 4.52 11.63 16.44
C ASN A 138 4.29 12.96 17.17
N LYS A 139 3.42 12.93 18.19
CA LYS A 139 3.07 14.10 19.01
C LYS A 139 4.28 14.75 19.71
N ASP A 140 5.36 14.01 19.94
CA ASP A 140 6.58 14.53 20.57
C ASP A 140 7.38 15.47 19.65
N PHE A 141 7.17 15.37 18.33
CA PHE A 141 7.82 16.19 17.31
C PHE A 141 6.95 17.34 16.82
N VAL A 142 5.63 17.12 16.61
CA VAL A 142 4.75 18.16 16.06
C VAL A 142 3.82 18.81 17.09
N GLY A 143 3.63 18.18 18.25
CA GLY A 143 2.64 18.60 19.25
C GLY A 143 1.24 18.02 18.98
N ALA A 144 0.43 17.88 20.04
CA ALA A 144 -0.86 17.19 19.95
C ALA A 144 -1.88 17.90 19.03
N GLU A 145 -1.89 19.23 19.03
CA GLU A 145 -2.81 20.05 18.21
C GLU A 145 -2.49 19.92 16.71
N MET A 146 -1.22 20.13 16.32
CA MET A 146 -0.80 19.99 14.92
C MET A 146 -0.96 18.55 14.42
N ARG A 147 -0.66 17.53 15.24
CA ARG A 147 -0.90 16.13 14.89
C ARG A 147 -2.38 15.86 14.60
N ARG A 148 -3.28 16.39 15.45
CA ARG A 148 -4.72 16.27 15.24
C ARG A 148 -5.13 16.98 13.95
N GLU A 149 -4.66 18.21 13.74
CA GLU A 149 -4.94 19.01 12.54
C GLU A 149 -4.49 18.34 11.24
N ILE A 150 -3.34 17.64 11.26
CA ILE A 150 -2.82 16.79 10.16
C ILE A 150 -3.78 15.62 9.89
N GLY A 151 -4.20 14.88 10.91
CA GLY A 151 -5.15 13.77 10.76
C GLY A 151 -6.51 14.20 10.23
N GLU A 152 -7.06 15.31 10.73
CA GLU A 152 -8.30 15.91 10.23
C GLU A 152 -8.19 16.30 8.75
N ASN A 153 -7.00 16.77 8.31
CA ASN A 153 -6.74 17.10 6.91
C ASN A 153 -6.59 15.86 6.03
N TYR A 154 -5.85 14.85 6.49
CA TYR A 154 -5.66 13.55 5.80
C TYR A 154 -7.02 12.93 5.42
N TYR A 155 -7.94 12.78 6.39
CA TYR A 155 -9.28 12.23 6.10
C TYR A 155 -10.11 13.12 5.18
N ARG A 156 -9.87 14.44 5.19
CA ARG A 156 -10.62 15.39 4.37
C ARG A 156 -10.19 15.37 2.90
N ILE A 157 -8.90 15.27 2.62
CA ILE A 157 -8.38 15.39 1.24
C ILE A 157 -8.36 14.06 0.48
N SER A 158 -8.12 12.95 1.20
CA SER A 158 -7.92 11.62 0.63
C SER A 158 -9.21 11.02 0.08
N CYS A 159 -9.08 10.21 -0.99
CA CYS A 159 -10.14 9.35 -1.50
C CYS A 159 -9.95 7.93 -0.96
N PHE A 160 -10.92 7.41 -0.21
CA PHE A 160 -10.84 6.07 0.37
C PHE A 160 -11.54 5.06 -0.55
N GLU A 161 -10.76 4.20 -1.22
CA GLU A 161 -11.28 3.11 -2.07
C GLU A 161 -11.51 1.86 -1.24
N PHE A 162 -12.75 1.39 -1.17
CA PHE A 162 -13.12 0.08 -0.69
C PHE A 162 -13.21 -0.89 -1.87
N GLY A 163 -12.71 -2.11 -1.71
CA GLY A 163 -12.98 -3.21 -2.65
C GLY A 163 -14.28 -3.93 -2.34
N ASP A 164 -14.35 -5.17 -2.83
CA ASP A 164 -15.46 -6.10 -2.57
C ASP A 164 -15.58 -6.52 -1.08
N GLU A 165 -14.62 -6.12 -0.24
CA GLU A 165 -14.61 -6.28 1.22
C GLU A 165 -15.42 -5.17 1.91
N PHE A 166 -16.73 -5.15 1.66
CA PHE A 166 -17.67 -4.17 2.21
C PHE A 166 -17.71 -4.12 3.74
N GLU A 167 -17.33 -5.20 4.44
CA GLU A 167 -17.18 -5.27 5.89
C GLU A 167 -16.14 -4.27 6.45
N ASN A 168 -15.22 -3.79 5.62
CA ASN A 168 -14.27 -2.76 6.00
C ASN A 168 -14.91 -1.37 6.14
N ILE A 169 -16.03 -1.08 5.46
CA ILE A 169 -16.73 0.21 5.55
C ILE A 169 -17.20 0.49 6.99
N PRO A 170 -17.99 -0.37 7.67
CA PRO A 170 -18.42 -0.10 9.03
C PRO A 170 -17.25 -0.01 10.01
N ARG A 171 -16.19 -0.82 9.83
CA ARG A 171 -14.95 -0.77 10.64
C ARG A 171 -14.21 0.56 10.47
N PHE A 172 -14.02 1.02 9.23
CA PHE A 172 -13.36 2.28 8.90
C PHE A 172 -14.04 3.49 9.55
N ARG A 173 -15.37 3.60 9.42
CA ARG A 173 -16.13 4.74 9.98
C ARG A 173 -15.92 4.95 11.49
N VAL A 174 -15.66 3.89 12.25
CA VAL A 174 -15.57 3.93 13.73
C VAL A 174 -14.16 3.73 14.29
N THR A 175 -13.16 3.45 13.46
CA THR A 175 -11.80 3.18 13.93
C THR A 175 -10.95 4.45 13.94
N ASP A 176 -10.70 5.01 15.13
CA ASP A 176 -9.68 6.04 15.34
C ASP A 176 -8.27 5.42 15.27
N GLN A 177 -7.84 5.15 14.03
CA GLN A 177 -6.57 4.48 13.70
C GLN A 177 -5.36 5.17 14.35
N TRP A 178 -5.42 6.49 14.43
CA TRP A 178 -4.32 7.37 14.86
C TRP A 178 -4.41 7.79 16.34
N LYS A 179 -5.48 7.37 17.05
CA LYS A 179 -5.76 7.72 18.45
C LYS A 179 -5.73 9.24 18.67
N LEU A 180 -6.47 9.96 17.82
CA LEU A 180 -6.59 11.42 17.78
C LEU A 180 -7.84 11.94 18.53
N GLY A 181 -8.73 11.05 18.94
CA GLY A 181 -9.95 11.38 19.68
C GLY A 181 -11.11 11.81 18.78
N PHE A 182 -11.15 11.37 17.52
CA PHE A 182 -12.24 11.62 16.58
C PHE A 182 -12.45 10.42 15.65
N LEU A 183 -13.60 10.37 14.96
CA LEU A 183 -13.92 9.29 14.03
C LEU A 183 -13.64 9.72 12.58
N PRO A 184 -13.10 8.84 11.71
CA PRO A 184 -12.86 9.15 10.29
C PRO A 184 -14.10 9.70 9.57
N VAL A 185 -15.27 9.15 9.91
CA VAL A 185 -16.56 9.44 9.29
C VAL A 185 -16.97 10.92 9.34
N ASP A 186 -16.48 11.68 10.31
CA ASP A 186 -16.81 13.11 10.48
C ASP A 186 -16.11 14.01 9.45
N PHE A 187 -14.99 13.53 8.89
CA PHE A 187 -14.06 14.28 8.04
C PHE A 187 -14.01 13.78 6.58
N VAL A 188 -14.32 12.51 6.33
CA VAL A 188 -14.22 11.86 5.02
C VAL A 188 -15.09 12.53 3.96
N GLN A 189 -14.45 13.20 2.99
CA GLN A 189 -15.15 13.88 1.90
C GLN A 189 -15.29 13.04 0.64
N LYS A 190 -14.44 12.03 0.42
CA LYS A 190 -14.39 11.22 -0.80
C LYS A 190 -14.31 9.75 -0.46
N VAL A 191 -15.28 8.99 -0.95
CA VAL A 191 -15.34 7.53 -0.85
C VAL A 191 -15.47 6.98 -2.26
N GLU A 192 -14.77 5.89 -2.51
CA GLU A 192 -14.92 5.11 -3.73
C GLU A 192 -15.16 3.65 -3.37
N VAL A 193 -16.02 2.98 -4.12
CA VAL A 193 -16.35 1.57 -3.93
C VAL A 193 -16.15 0.87 -5.26
N SER A 194 -15.13 0.02 -5.33
CA SER A 194 -14.96 -0.95 -6.41
C SER A 194 -15.86 -2.16 -6.13
N VAL A 195 -16.76 -2.44 -7.06
CA VAL A 195 -17.62 -3.63 -7.07
C VAL A 195 -17.28 -4.48 -8.29
N THR A 196 -16.82 -5.70 -8.05
CA THR A 196 -16.60 -6.71 -9.08
C THR A 196 -17.88 -7.52 -9.25
N CYS A 197 -18.45 -7.48 -10.46
CA CYS A 197 -19.64 -8.22 -10.85
C CYS A 197 -19.24 -9.34 -11.82
N ASP A 198 -19.60 -10.58 -11.50
CA ASP A 198 -19.62 -11.66 -12.48
C ASP A 198 -20.89 -11.53 -13.34
N GLY A 199 -20.78 -11.51 -14.66
CA GLY A 199 -21.94 -11.36 -15.56
C GLY A 199 -23.00 -12.47 -15.38
N SER A 200 -22.62 -13.60 -14.78
CA SER A 200 -23.49 -14.74 -14.45
C SER A 200 -24.54 -14.45 -13.37
N SER A 201 -24.24 -13.64 -12.35
CA SER A 201 -25.14 -13.43 -11.20
C SER A 201 -26.22 -12.38 -11.41
N PHE A 202 -26.09 -11.58 -12.48
CA PHE A 202 -26.99 -10.49 -12.82
C PHE A 202 -27.89 -10.78 -14.04
N LYS A 203 -27.97 -12.04 -14.50
CA LYS A 203 -29.03 -12.47 -15.43
C LYS A 203 -30.40 -12.14 -14.83
N ARG A 204 -31.36 -11.77 -15.68
CA ARG A 204 -32.75 -11.54 -15.24
C ARG A 204 -33.27 -12.78 -14.50
N MET A 205 -34.04 -12.58 -13.43
CA MET A 205 -34.55 -13.70 -12.59
C MET A 205 -35.35 -14.74 -13.38
N ASP A 206 -35.87 -14.38 -14.55
CA ASP A 206 -36.59 -15.26 -15.48
C ASP A 206 -35.68 -16.31 -16.15
N GLU A 207 -34.37 -16.05 -16.27
CA GLU A 207 -33.38 -16.93 -16.91
C GLU A 207 -32.58 -17.78 -15.91
N ALA A 208 -32.58 -17.42 -14.62
CA ALA A 208 -31.73 -18.03 -13.60
C ALA A 208 -32.21 -19.42 -13.10
N ARG A 209 -33.26 -20.00 -13.70
CA ARG A 209 -33.94 -21.19 -13.17
C ARG A 209 -33.35 -22.55 -13.56
N GLU A 210 -32.42 -22.61 -14.52
CA GLU A 210 -32.02 -23.89 -15.15
C GLU A 210 -30.50 -24.18 -15.18
N GLN A 211 -29.66 -23.37 -14.52
CA GLN A 211 -28.21 -23.64 -14.43
C GLN A 211 -27.82 -24.13 -13.03
N GLU A 212 -27.74 -25.45 -12.87
CA GLU A 212 -27.09 -26.08 -11.73
C GLU A 212 -25.62 -25.63 -11.67
N LEU A 213 -25.22 -25.00 -10.57
CA LEU A 213 -23.84 -24.54 -10.37
C LEU A 213 -22.88 -25.74 -10.37
N PRO A 214 -21.81 -25.76 -11.19
CA PRO A 214 -20.83 -26.83 -11.17
C PRO A 214 -20.24 -27.00 -9.76
N THR A 215 -20.44 -28.18 -9.17
CA THR A 215 -19.93 -28.52 -7.84
C THR A 215 -18.45 -28.91 -7.82
N ASP A 216 -17.83 -29.05 -9.00
CA ASP A 216 -16.42 -29.44 -9.13
C ASP A 216 -15.51 -28.21 -9.08
N TRP A 217 -15.32 -27.70 -7.86
CA TRP A 217 -14.41 -26.59 -7.56
C TRP A 217 -12.97 -27.11 -7.51
N GLY A 218 -12.34 -27.18 -8.68
CA GLY A 218 -10.93 -27.55 -8.82
C GLY A 218 -10.01 -26.73 -7.91
N TRP A 219 -8.92 -27.35 -7.45
CA TRP A 219 -8.00 -26.86 -6.41
C TRP A 219 -7.17 -25.60 -6.77
N ASP A 220 -7.49 -24.93 -7.86
CA ASP A 220 -6.88 -23.68 -8.30
C ASP A 220 -7.48 -22.54 -7.45
N GLY A 221 -7.00 -22.44 -6.21
CA GLY A 221 -7.50 -21.56 -5.14
C GLY A 221 -7.36 -20.05 -5.36
N TYR A 222 -7.40 -19.59 -6.61
CA TYR A 222 -7.78 -18.21 -6.91
C TYR A 222 -9.25 -18.04 -6.57
N GLU A 223 -9.49 -17.52 -5.36
CA GLU A 223 -10.81 -17.12 -4.87
C GLU A 223 -11.51 -16.27 -5.94
N ARG A 224 -12.51 -16.85 -6.62
CA ARG A 224 -13.39 -16.05 -7.48
C ARG A 224 -14.00 -14.93 -6.62
N GLY A 225 -14.11 -13.74 -7.19
CA GLY A 225 -14.76 -12.62 -6.52
C GLY A 225 -16.11 -13.05 -5.94
N ILE A 226 -16.45 -12.55 -4.75
CA ILE A 226 -17.69 -12.94 -4.09
C ILE A 226 -18.84 -12.65 -5.05
N ILE A 227 -19.52 -13.70 -5.50
CA ILE A 227 -20.67 -13.61 -6.39
C ILE A 227 -21.81 -12.94 -5.60
N LEU A 228 -21.89 -11.61 -5.72
CA LEU A 228 -22.85 -10.80 -4.98
C LEU A 228 -24.21 -10.87 -5.67
N SER A 229 -25.14 -11.62 -5.06
CA SER A 229 -26.55 -11.52 -5.47
C SER A 229 -27.02 -10.06 -5.43
N THR A 230 -27.97 -9.70 -6.29
CA THR A 230 -28.67 -8.41 -6.28
C THR A 230 -28.99 -7.90 -4.88
N THR A 231 -29.55 -8.77 -4.03
CA THR A 231 -29.92 -8.45 -2.64
C THR A 231 -28.70 -8.18 -1.77
N THR A 232 -27.63 -8.96 -1.93
CA THR A 232 -26.36 -8.78 -1.20
C THR A 232 -25.69 -7.47 -1.58
N LEU A 233 -25.58 -7.17 -2.88
CA LEU A 233 -25.01 -5.90 -3.37
C LEU A 233 -25.79 -4.70 -2.81
N MET A 234 -27.12 -4.75 -2.85
CA MET A 234 -27.95 -3.66 -2.32
C MET A 234 -27.76 -3.49 -0.80
N ALA A 235 -27.73 -4.58 -0.03
CA ALA A 235 -27.45 -4.54 1.41
C ALA A 235 -26.05 -4.02 1.75
N HIS A 236 -25.05 -4.34 0.91
CA HIS A 236 -23.68 -3.82 1.02
C HIS A 236 -23.61 -2.31 0.73
N LEU A 237 -24.35 -1.82 -0.26
CA LEU A 237 -24.45 -0.38 -0.53
C LEU A 237 -25.16 0.41 0.59
N GLU A 238 -26.00 -0.22 1.42
CA GLU A 238 -26.57 0.44 2.61
C GLU A 238 -25.49 0.89 3.62
N LEU A 239 -24.31 0.25 3.62
CA LEU A 239 -23.20 0.62 4.50
C LEU A 239 -22.64 2.03 4.18
N LEU A 240 -22.99 2.59 3.03
CA LEU A 240 -22.59 3.95 2.63
C LEU A 240 -23.39 5.05 3.34
N PHE A 241 -24.60 4.78 3.82
CA PHE A 241 -25.42 5.78 4.54
C PHE A 241 -24.84 6.21 5.89
N GLY A 242 -23.86 5.48 6.42
CA GLY A 242 -23.18 5.88 7.65
C GLY A 242 -22.14 6.99 7.45
N PHE A 243 -21.80 7.38 6.22
CA PHE A 243 -20.96 8.56 5.98
C PHE A 243 -21.74 9.86 6.20
N ARG A 244 -21.04 11.00 6.21
CA ARG A 244 -21.65 12.31 6.44
C ARG A 244 -22.39 12.84 5.19
N PRO A 245 -23.56 13.49 5.32
CA PRO A 245 -24.16 14.24 4.22
C PRO A 245 -23.17 15.24 3.62
N GLY A 246 -23.09 15.26 2.28
CA GLY A 246 -22.11 16.03 1.52
C GLY A 246 -20.88 15.23 1.07
N THR A 247 -20.61 14.05 1.63
CA THR A 247 -19.55 13.14 1.14
C THR A 247 -19.82 12.76 -0.32
N ALA A 248 -18.76 12.77 -1.12
CA ALA A 248 -18.74 12.38 -2.52
C ALA A 248 -18.41 10.90 -2.65
N ILE A 249 -19.34 10.13 -3.21
CA ILE A 249 -19.29 8.67 -3.34
C ILE A 249 -19.23 8.32 -4.83
N SER A 250 -18.17 7.61 -5.24
CA SER A 250 -18.03 7.06 -6.59
C SER A 250 -18.18 5.54 -6.54
N ILE A 251 -19.12 4.96 -7.29
CA ILE A 251 -19.25 3.50 -7.42
C ILE A 251 -18.58 3.05 -8.72
N LYS A 252 -17.45 2.37 -8.61
CA LYS A 252 -16.76 1.70 -9.71
C LYS A 252 -17.37 0.32 -9.94
N LEU A 253 -18.04 0.12 -11.07
CA LEU A 253 -18.51 -1.20 -11.50
C LEU A 253 -17.46 -1.83 -12.41
N LYS A 254 -17.00 -3.03 -12.06
CA LYS A 254 -16.04 -3.84 -12.81
C LYS A 254 -16.74 -5.13 -13.22
N LEU A 255 -16.56 -5.57 -14.47
CA LEU A 255 -17.10 -6.84 -14.94
C LEU A 255 -15.96 -7.85 -15.11
N ASP A 256 -16.19 -9.06 -14.61
CA ASP A 256 -15.21 -10.15 -14.69
C ASP A 256 -14.94 -10.55 -16.16
N PRO A 257 -13.68 -10.76 -16.60
CA PRO A 257 -13.34 -10.84 -18.03
C PRO A 257 -13.56 -12.25 -18.60
N TYR A 258 -14.35 -13.10 -17.94
CA TYR A 258 -14.66 -14.47 -18.37
C TYR A 258 -15.52 -14.57 -19.63
N GLN A 259 -15.99 -13.43 -20.17
CA GLN A 259 -16.69 -13.34 -21.43
C GLN A 259 -15.81 -12.56 -22.42
N GLU A 260 -15.76 -13.02 -23.68
CA GLU A 260 -15.00 -12.41 -24.79
C GLU A 260 -15.61 -11.08 -25.27
N MET A 261 -16.06 -10.26 -24.33
CA MET A 261 -16.63 -8.94 -24.57
C MET A 261 -15.51 -7.91 -24.69
N SER A 262 -15.66 -6.98 -25.62
CA SER A 262 -14.89 -5.75 -25.65
C SER A 262 -15.14 -4.88 -24.40
N ALA A 263 -14.25 -3.91 -24.17
CA ALA A 263 -14.43 -2.92 -23.10
C ALA A 263 -15.76 -2.17 -23.20
N PHE A 264 -16.23 -1.86 -24.41
CA PHE A 264 -17.49 -1.17 -24.64
C PHE A 264 -18.70 -2.07 -24.35
N GLU A 265 -18.71 -3.31 -24.83
CA GLU A 265 -19.79 -4.26 -24.53
C GLU A 265 -19.90 -4.52 -23.02
N ARG A 266 -18.76 -4.57 -22.29
CA ARG A 266 -18.76 -4.63 -20.82
C ARG A 266 -19.43 -3.39 -20.22
N GLN A 267 -19.03 -2.19 -20.61
CA GLN A 267 -19.62 -0.96 -20.09
C GLN A 267 -21.13 -0.85 -20.44
N GLU A 268 -21.52 -1.26 -21.64
CA GLU A 268 -22.92 -1.30 -22.11
C GLU A 268 -23.75 -2.28 -21.27
N PHE A 269 -23.28 -3.51 -21.08
CA PHE A 269 -23.92 -4.49 -20.20
C PHE A 269 -24.08 -3.96 -18.76
N ALA A 270 -23.05 -3.31 -18.21
CA ALA A 270 -23.13 -2.71 -16.88
C ALA A 270 -24.15 -1.56 -16.82
N CYS A 271 -24.23 -0.74 -17.88
CA CYS A 271 -25.19 0.36 -18.01
C CYS A 271 -26.64 -0.15 -18.12
N GLU A 272 -26.88 -1.21 -18.90
CA GLU A 272 -28.22 -1.75 -19.12
C GLU A 272 -28.73 -2.63 -17.96
N ASN A 273 -27.84 -3.38 -17.28
CA ASN A 273 -28.25 -4.43 -16.33
C ASN A 273 -27.91 -4.11 -14.87
N LEU A 274 -26.73 -3.55 -14.60
CA LEU A 274 -26.28 -3.28 -13.22
C LEU A 274 -26.75 -1.92 -12.70
N VAL A 275 -26.70 -0.90 -13.54
CA VAL A 275 -27.09 0.46 -13.14
C VAL A 275 -28.56 0.54 -12.69
N PRO A 276 -29.57 0.03 -13.43
CA PRO A 276 -30.97 0.17 -13.02
C PRO A 276 -31.27 -0.51 -11.68
N LEU A 277 -30.51 -1.57 -11.37
CA LEU A 277 -30.56 -2.34 -10.13
C LEU A 277 -30.04 -1.53 -8.93
N ILE A 278 -28.91 -0.84 -9.06
CA ILE A 278 -28.35 -0.02 -7.96
C ILE A 278 -28.94 1.39 -7.87
N PHE A 279 -29.56 1.90 -8.94
CA PHE A 279 -30.07 3.27 -9.04
C PHE A 279 -31.04 3.67 -7.90
N PRO A 280 -31.96 2.81 -7.40
CA PRO A 280 -32.80 3.14 -6.25
C PRO A 280 -32.00 3.46 -4.97
N THR A 281 -30.85 2.82 -4.77
CA THR A 281 -29.95 3.12 -3.64
C THR A 281 -29.18 4.41 -3.87
N LEU A 282 -28.73 4.68 -5.10
CA LEU A 282 -28.12 5.96 -5.49
C LEU A 282 -29.07 7.14 -5.26
N GLN A 283 -30.34 7.00 -5.65
CA GLN A 283 -31.34 8.05 -5.44
C GLN A 283 -31.64 8.27 -3.94
N ARG A 284 -31.64 7.20 -3.12
CA ARG A 284 -31.74 7.34 -1.66
C ARG A 284 -30.52 8.03 -1.05
N LEU A 285 -29.29 7.72 -1.49
CA LEU A 285 -28.09 8.43 -1.07
C LEU A 285 -28.16 9.92 -1.46
N LYS A 286 -28.49 10.24 -2.71
CA LYS A 286 -28.73 11.60 -3.19
C LYS A 286 -29.77 12.35 -2.33
N ASN A 287 -30.89 11.70 -1.99
CA ASN A 287 -31.93 12.26 -1.12
C ASN A 287 -31.46 12.51 0.33
N ASN A 288 -30.43 11.79 0.80
CA ASN A 288 -29.78 12.02 2.09
C ASN A 288 -28.61 13.03 2.02
N GLY A 289 -28.46 13.74 0.90
CA GLY A 289 -27.48 14.81 0.72
C GLY A 289 -26.08 14.33 0.30
N PHE A 290 -25.91 13.06 -0.06
CA PHE A 290 -24.64 12.58 -0.64
C PHE A 290 -24.48 13.02 -2.09
N LYS A 291 -23.24 13.28 -2.52
CA LYS A 291 -22.93 13.46 -3.95
C LYS A 291 -22.57 12.09 -4.50
N VAL A 292 -23.37 11.54 -5.41
CA VAL A 292 -23.14 10.20 -5.96
C VAL A 292 -22.81 10.24 -7.45
N ARG A 293 -21.90 9.38 -7.90
CA ARG A 293 -21.65 9.08 -9.33
C ARG A 293 -21.24 7.62 -9.48
N PHE A 294 -21.21 7.14 -10.70
CA PHE A 294 -20.67 5.82 -11.01
C PHE A 294 -19.59 5.92 -12.09
N ILE A 295 -18.77 4.87 -12.16
CA ILE A 295 -17.67 4.70 -13.09
C ILE A 295 -17.79 3.28 -13.65
N LEU A 296 -17.96 3.13 -14.95
CA LEU A 296 -18.01 1.82 -15.60
C LEU A 296 -16.60 1.48 -16.07
N HIS A 297 -15.97 0.49 -15.43
CA HIS A 297 -14.58 0.17 -15.68
C HIS A 297 -14.45 -0.66 -16.96
N ALA A 298 -13.58 -0.23 -17.88
CA ALA A 298 -13.36 -0.90 -19.17
C ALA A 298 -12.77 -2.31 -19.02
N SER A 299 -12.01 -2.54 -17.95
CA SER A 299 -11.01 -3.61 -17.86
C SER A 299 -10.88 -4.21 -16.47
N ASN A 300 -10.57 -5.51 -16.41
CA ASN A 300 -10.01 -6.14 -15.21
C ASN A 300 -8.48 -6.31 -15.33
N SER A 301 -7.82 -5.43 -16.10
CA SER A 301 -6.37 -5.35 -16.28
C SER A 301 -5.62 -5.64 -14.98
N ILE A 302 -4.76 -6.65 -15.01
CA ILE A 302 -3.86 -6.97 -13.91
C ILE A 302 -3.07 -5.70 -13.57
N PRO A 303 -2.90 -5.32 -12.28
CA PRO A 303 -2.13 -4.14 -11.92
C PRO A 303 -0.74 -4.14 -12.59
N GLY A 304 -0.54 -3.25 -13.56
CA GLY A 304 0.67 -3.17 -14.40
C GLY A 304 0.43 -3.37 -15.91
N THR A 305 -0.64 -4.05 -16.34
CA THR A 305 -0.98 -4.19 -17.77
C THR A 305 -1.89 -3.04 -18.22
N TYR A 306 -1.36 -1.83 -18.25
CA TYR A 306 -2.11 -0.65 -18.69
C TYR A 306 -2.29 -0.66 -20.21
N HIS A 307 -3.50 -0.93 -20.70
CA HIS A 307 -3.84 -0.67 -22.09
C HIS A 307 -4.14 0.83 -22.26
N PRO A 308 -3.36 1.58 -23.05
CA PRO A 308 -3.48 3.04 -23.12
C PRO A 308 -4.80 3.56 -23.68
N ASN A 309 -5.58 2.68 -24.33
CA ASN A 309 -6.84 3.00 -24.98
C ASN A 309 -8.07 2.62 -24.13
N GLU A 310 -7.91 1.90 -23.01
CA GLU A 310 -9.03 1.49 -22.16
C GLU A 310 -9.51 2.66 -21.28
N ARG A 311 -10.57 3.33 -21.72
CA ARG A 311 -11.16 4.49 -21.03
C ARG A 311 -12.41 4.10 -20.25
N ASN A 312 -12.47 4.57 -19.00
CA ASN A 312 -13.61 4.35 -18.12
C ASN A 312 -14.67 5.43 -18.34
N PHE A 313 -15.92 5.02 -18.61
CA PHE A 313 -17.04 5.96 -18.56
C PHE A 313 -17.20 6.44 -17.11
N THR A 314 -17.34 7.76 -16.92
CA THR A 314 -17.57 8.39 -15.62
C THR A 314 -18.75 9.34 -15.73
N SER A 315 -19.76 9.14 -14.87
CA SER A 315 -21.01 9.89 -14.97
C SER A 315 -20.91 11.32 -14.44
N ALA A 316 -21.89 12.14 -14.84
CA ALA A 316 -22.24 13.35 -14.11
C ALA A 316 -22.54 13.03 -12.62
N TRP A 317 -22.36 14.04 -11.76
CA TRP A 317 -22.73 13.92 -10.34
C TRP A 317 -24.24 14.00 -10.17
N CYS A 318 -24.79 13.06 -9.39
CA CYS A 318 -26.19 12.98 -9.00
C CYS A 318 -27.18 12.90 -10.18
N PRO A 319 -27.07 11.89 -11.08
CA PRO A 319 -28.04 11.67 -12.15
C PRO A 319 -29.47 11.60 -11.60
N ARG A 320 -30.45 12.05 -12.39
CA ARG A 320 -31.87 12.20 -12.04
C ARG A 320 -32.69 10.99 -12.44
N SER A 321 -32.30 10.28 -13.50
CA SER A 321 -32.92 9.03 -13.94
C SER A 321 -31.89 8.05 -14.50
N VAL A 322 -32.32 6.79 -14.69
CA VAL A 322 -31.58 5.77 -15.44
C VAL A 322 -31.48 6.15 -16.92
N ASP A 323 -32.48 6.83 -17.48
CA ASP A 323 -32.49 7.22 -18.89
C ASP A 323 -31.48 8.34 -19.19
N GLU A 324 -31.37 9.36 -18.32
CA GLU A 324 -30.34 10.42 -18.41
C GLU A 324 -28.94 9.78 -18.37
N LEU A 325 -28.77 8.80 -17.50
CA LEU A 325 -27.54 8.05 -17.30
C LEU A 325 -27.17 7.21 -18.53
N ALA A 326 -28.13 6.49 -19.11
CA ALA A 326 -27.93 5.71 -20.33
C ALA A 326 -27.62 6.63 -21.52
N ASN A 327 -28.28 7.78 -21.63
CA ASN A 327 -27.98 8.77 -22.67
C ASN A 327 -26.55 9.32 -22.53
N ASP A 328 -26.13 9.73 -21.33
CA ASP A 328 -24.74 10.15 -21.06
C ASP A 328 -23.72 9.06 -21.50
N PHE A 329 -24.04 7.79 -21.27
CA PHE A 329 -23.21 6.65 -21.68
C PHE A 329 -23.15 6.48 -23.19
N PHE A 330 -24.28 6.49 -23.89
CA PHE A 330 -24.32 6.32 -25.33
C PHE A 330 -23.68 7.51 -26.08
N GLU A 331 -23.82 8.75 -25.56
CA GLU A 331 -23.07 9.90 -26.06
C GLU A 331 -21.56 9.71 -25.90
N TYR A 332 -21.10 9.23 -24.74
CA TYR A 332 -19.70 8.88 -24.51
C TYR A 332 -19.19 7.81 -25.48
N VAL A 333 -19.95 6.73 -25.70
CA VAL A 333 -19.59 5.65 -26.64
C VAL A 333 -19.48 6.16 -28.07
N GLU A 334 -20.42 6.99 -28.52
CA GLU A 334 -20.38 7.61 -29.85
C GLU A 334 -19.23 8.63 -29.99
N GLU A 335 -18.80 9.28 -28.90
CA GLU A 335 -17.57 10.07 -28.92
C GLU A 335 -16.31 9.17 -29.04
N GLN A 336 -16.21 8.08 -28.27
CA GLN A 336 -15.05 7.19 -28.34
C GLN A 336 -14.90 6.58 -29.73
N LYS A 337 -15.98 6.04 -30.33
CA LYS A 337 -15.96 5.51 -31.71
C LYS A 337 -15.41 6.54 -32.73
N LYS A 338 -15.77 7.82 -32.58
CA LYS A 338 -15.25 8.90 -33.45
C LYS A 338 -13.78 9.22 -33.18
N GLN A 339 -13.30 9.07 -31.95
CA GLN A 339 -11.88 9.24 -31.64
C GLN A 339 -11.06 8.06 -32.17
N ASP A 340 -11.52 6.83 -32.00
CA ASP A 340 -10.87 5.62 -32.52
C ASP A 340 -10.80 5.64 -34.06
N GLN A 341 -11.87 6.05 -34.74
CA GLN A 341 -11.86 6.28 -36.19
C GLN A 341 -10.84 7.33 -36.63
N ARG A 342 -10.63 8.39 -35.85
CA ARG A 342 -9.63 9.42 -36.15
C ARG A 342 -8.20 8.94 -35.91
N ILE A 343 -7.97 8.14 -34.87
CA ILE A 343 -6.67 7.51 -34.61
C ILE A 343 -6.33 6.54 -35.75
N ALA A 344 -7.25 5.65 -36.13
CA ALA A 344 -7.05 4.72 -37.24
C ALA A 344 -6.80 5.41 -38.60
N LEU A 345 -7.41 6.58 -38.84
CA LEU A 345 -7.13 7.40 -40.03
C LEU A 345 -5.72 8.04 -39.96
N TRP A 346 -5.29 8.53 -38.79
CA TRP A 346 -3.95 9.08 -38.61
C TRP A 346 -2.86 8.01 -38.74
N GLU A 347 -3.07 6.82 -38.18
CA GLU A 347 -2.15 5.67 -38.32
C GLU A 347 -2.02 5.26 -39.80
N GLN A 348 -3.12 5.25 -40.58
CA GLN A 348 -3.09 5.01 -42.02
C GLN A 348 -2.37 6.10 -42.82
N GLU A 349 -2.48 7.37 -42.39
CA GLU A 349 -1.74 8.48 -43.01
C GLU A 349 -0.23 8.37 -42.71
N ASP A 350 0.16 8.08 -41.46
CA ASP A 350 1.57 7.91 -41.08
C ASP A 350 2.23 6.71 -41.81
N GLU A 351 1.53 5.57 -41.93
CA GLU A 351 1.97 4.42 -42.75
C GLU A 351 2.13 4.79 -44.24
N LEU A 352 1.26 5.64 -44.78
CA LEU A 352 1.29 6.05 -46.18
C LEU A 352 2.40 7.05 -46.49
N PHE A 353 2.74 7.93 -45.54
CA PHE A 353 3.76 8.97 -45.72
C PHE A 353 5.16 8.56 -45.27
N GLY A 354 5.33 7.44 -44.56
CA GLY A 354 6.62 6.78 -44.35
C GLY A 354 7.59 7.58 -43.48
N TYR A 355 7.08 8.23 -42.43
CA TYR A 355 7.88 8.92 -41.42
C TYR A 355 8.49 7.92 -40.42
N GLU A 356 9.54 7.21 -40.85
CA GLU A 356 10.47 6.45 -39.96
C GLU A 356 11.41 7.37 -39.14
#